data_AF-A0A818KVM1-F1
#
_entry.id   AF-A0A818KVM1-F1
#
_cell.length_a   1.000
_cell.length_b   1.000
_cell.length_c   1.000
_cell.angle_alpha   90.00
_cell.angle_beta   90.00
_cell.angle_gamma   90.00
#
_symmetry.space_group_name_H-M   'P 1'
#
loop_
_entity.id
_entity.type
_entity.pdbx_description
1 polymer ?
#
loop_
_entity_poly.entity_id
_entity_poly.type
_entity_poly.pdbx_seq_one_letter_code
_entity_poly.pdbx_strand_id
1 'polypeptide(L)'
;ARTIIIYGYPILLTANQKIWNRLQIIQNKALRAALGLPTYTSVDYIHKISMIPKIKEYATTLLQQSIQTATAKNDITLKTHLQDIFNHL
;
A
#
# COMPACT_ATOMS: atom_id res chain seq x y z
N ALA A 1 -21.05 2.38 14.64
CA ALA A 1 -21.52 3.12 13.44
C ALA A 1 -20.44 4.11 13.01
N ARG A 2 -19.91 4.03 11.79
CA ARG A 2 -18.99 5.05 11.26
C ARG A 2 -19.85 6.20 10.72
N THR A 3 -19.62 7.41 11.23
CA THR A 3 -20.41 8.61 10.89
C THR A 3 -20.25 8.96 9.40
N ILE A 4 -21.37 9.27 8.75
CA ILE A 4 -21.49 9.59 7.32
C ILE A 4 -20.51 10.71 6.89
N ILE A 5 -20.15 11.60 7.83
CA ILE A 5 -19.24 12.73 7.64
C ILE A 5 -17.84 12.30 7.17
N ILE A 6 -17.35 11.11 7.55
CA ILE A 6 -16.01 10.62 7.18
C ILE A 6 -15.89 10.43 5.67
N TYR A 7 -17.00 10.14 5.00
CA TYR A 7 -17.02 9.79 3.60
C TYR A 7 -17.04 10.99 2.64
N GLY A 8 -17.47 12.16 3.12
CA GLY A 8 -17.52 13.40 2.35
C GLY A 8 -16.26 14.26 2.43
N TYR A 9 -15.29 13.88 3.29
CA TYR A 9 -14.07 14.67 3.44
C TYR A 9 -13.21 14.55 2.17
N PRO A 10 -12.93 15.66 1.47
CA PRO A 10 -12.04 15.61 0.31
C PRO A 10 -10.68 15.09 0.80
N ILE A 11 -10.20 14.02 0.18
CA ILE A 11 -8.89 13.47 0.50
C ILE A 11 -7.83 14.44 -0.03
N LEU A 12 -7.52 15.46 0.76
CA LEU A 12 -6.52 16.47 0.47
C LEU A 12 -5.14 15.88 0.77
N LEU A 13 -4.32 15.78 -0.28
CA LEU A 13 -2.91 15.44 -0.15
C LEU A 13 -2.19 16.61 0.52
N THR A 14 -1.84 16.46 1.79
CA THR A 14 -1.06 17.48 2.51
C THR A 14 0.42 17.14 2.48
N ALA A 15 1.26 18.15 2.24
CA ALA A 15 2.71 18.02 2.12
C ALA A 15 3.42 17.58 3.41
N ASN A 16 2.71 17.51 4.54
CA ASN A 16 3.23 17.02 5.83
C ASN A 16 2.91 15.54 6.11
N GLN A 17 2.16 14.85 5.25
CA GLN A 17 1.84 13.43 5.45
C GLN A 17 3.01 12.51 5.05
N LYS A 18 3.20 11.40 5.78
CA LYS A 18 4.14 10.32 5.40
C LYS A 18 3.85 9.84 3.97
N ILE A 19 4.91 9.60 3.19
CA ILE A 19 4.83 9.25 1.76
C ILE A 19 3.92 8.04 1.51
N TRP A 20 4.03 6.99 2.34
CA TRP A 20 3.18 5.80 2.27
C TRP A 20 1.67 6.10 2.30
N ASN A 21 1.26 7.07 3.11
CA ASN A 21 -0.16 7.45 3.21
C ASN A 21 -0.64 8.13 1.94
N ARG A 22 0.22 8.97 1.31
CA ARG A 22 -0.12 9.62 0.04
C ARG A 22 -0.24 8.62 -1.10
N LEU A 23 0.70 7.68 -1.17
CA LEU A 23 0.64 6.62 -2.17
C LEU A 23 -0.64 5.79 -2.01
N GLN A 24 -1.00 5.42 -0.78
CA GLN A 24 -2.24 4.68 -0.51
C GLN A 24 -3.49 5.48 -0.91
N ILE A 25 -3.52 6.79 -0.66
CA ILE A 25 -4.60 7.68 -1.10
C ILE A 25 -4.74 7.68 -2.62
N ILE A 26 -3.62 7.79 -3.35
CA ILE A 26 -3.60 7.80 -4.81
C ILE A 26 -4.08 6.45 -5.36
N GLN A 27 -3.59 5.34 -4.82
CA GLN A 27 -4.05 4.00 -5.21
C GLN A 27 -5.56 3.86 -5.00
N ASN A 28 -6.07 4.24 -3.83
CA ASN A 28 -7.49 4.15 -3.55
C ASN A 28 -8.33 5.01 -4.50
N LYS A 29 -7.81 6.18 -4.92
CA LYS A 29 -8.49 7.04 -5.90
C LYS A 29 -8.49 6.40 -7.29
N ALA A 30 -7.36 5.84 -7.72
CA ALA A 30 -7.24 5.15 -9.00
C ALA A 30 -8.16 3.93 -9.08
N LEU A 31 -8.20 3.10 -8.03
CA LEU A 31 -9.08 1.94 -7.96
C LEU A 31 -10.57 2.32 -8.01
N ARG A 32 -10.96 3.40 -7.32
CA ARG A 32 -12.35 3.90 -7.41
C ARG A 32 -12.70 4.37 -8.82
N ALA A 33 -11.80 5.12 -9.46
CA ALA A 33 -12.01 5.58 -10.83
C ALA A 33 -12.12 4.41 -11.81
N ALA A 34 -11.26 3.39 -11.66
CA ALA A 34 -11.27 2.19 -12.51
C ALA A 34 -12.54 1.34 -12.32
N LEU A 35 -13.06 1.26 -11.10
CA LEU A 35 -14.26 0.47 -10.77
C LEU A 35 -15.57 1.27 -10.88
N GLY A 36 -15.52 2.57 -11.22
CA GLY A 36 -16.69 3.45 -11.27
C GLY A 36 -17.36 3.65 -9.90
N LEU A 37 -16.61 3.54 -8.80
CA LEU A 37 -17.14 3.56 -7.44
C LEU A 37 -17.24 4.98 -6.86
N PRO A 38 -18.30 5.30 -6.09
CA PRO A 38 -18.41 6.57 -5.37
C PRO A 38 -17.24 6.84 -4.41
N THR A 39 -16.95 8.11 -4.13
CA THR A 39 -15.88 8.54 -3.22
C THR A 39 -16.02 7.99 -1.80
N TYR A 40 -17.25 7.78 -1.35
CA TYR A 40 -17.60 7.26 -0.04
C TYR A 40 -17.46 5.73 0.10
N THR A 41 -17.07 5.02 -0.96
CA THR A 41 -16.89 3.57 -0.86
C THR A 41 -15.73 3.22 0.08
N SER A 42 -15.93 2.20 0.90
CA SER A 42 -14.93 1.79 1.88
C SER A 42 -13.70 1.23 1.18
N VAL A 43 -12.52 1.54 1.72
CA VAL A 43 -11.23 1.05 1.21
C VAL A 43 -11.20 -0.48 1.21
N ASP A 44 -11.65 -1.10 2.30
CA ASP A 44 -11.66 -2.56 2.42
C ASP A 44 -12.52 -3.24 1.34
N TYR A 45 -13.65 -2.62 0.95
CA TYR A 45 -14.49 -3.11 -0.14
C TYR A 45 -13.80 -3.00 -1.51
N ILE A 46 -13.14 -1.88 -1.77
CA ILE A 46 -12.43 -1.64 -3.03
C ILE A 46 -11.32 -2.68 -3.24
N HIS A 47 -10.51 -2.93 -2.21
CA HIS A 47 -9.43 -3.91 -2.27
C HIS A 47 -9.93 -5.35 -2.34
N LYS A 48 -11.08 -5.65 -1.72
CA LYS A 48 -11.72 -6.98 -1.83
C LYS A 48 -12.21 -7.26 -3.25
N ILE A 49 -12.77 -6.26 -3.93
CA ILE A 49 -13.26 -6.42 -5.30
C ILE A 49 -12.14 -6.44 -6.32
N SER A 50 -11.16 -5.53 -6.18
CA SER A 50 -10.05 -5.45 -7.13
C SER A 50 -9.05 -6.59 -6.96
N MET A 51 -9.08 -7.30 -5.82
CA MET A 51 -8.06 -8.27 -5.41
C MET A 51 -6.64 -7.70 -5.37
N ILE A 52 -6.51 -6.37 -5.36
CA ILE A 52 -5.23 -5.68 -5.33
C ILE A 52 -4.87 -5.42 -3.86
N PRO A 53 -3.68 -5.83 -3.38
CA PRO A 53 -3.24 -5.55 -2.02
C PRO A 53 -2.97 -4.05 -1.79
N LYS A 54 -2.91 -3.64 -0.53
CA LYS A 54 -2.48 -2.27 -0.19
C LYS A 54 -1.02 -2.09 -0.57
N ILE A 55 -0.60 -0.85 -0.87
CA ILE A 55 0.77 -0.58 -1.32
C ILE A 55 1.82 -1.06 -0.32
N LYS A 56 1.59 -0.88 1.00
CA LYS A 56 2.55 -1.34 2.01
C LYS A 56 2.68 -2.86 2.01
N GLU A 57 1.56 -3.58 1.93
CA GLU A 57 1.54 -5.05 1.87
C GLU A 57 2.26 -5.54 0.61
N TYR A 58 1.98 -4.93 -0.54
CA TYR A 58 2.65 -5.26 -1.79
C TYR A 58 4.17 -5.04 -1.72
N ALA A 59 4.61 -3.90 -1.16
CA ALA A 59 6.03 -3.62 -0.97
C ALA A 59 6.69 -4.66 -0.05
N THR A 60 6.03 -5.08 1.03
CA THR A 60 6.56 -6.14 1.91
C THR A 60 6.67 -7.48 1.21
N THR A 61 5.69 -7.85 0.36
CA THR A 61 5.76 -9.11 -0.41
C THR A 61 6.90 -9.10 -1.42
N LEU A 62 7.13 -7.97 -2.10
CA LEU A 62 8.25 -7.82 -3.03
C LEU A 62 9.60 -7.91 -2.32
N LEU A 63 9.72 -7.29 -1.15
CA LEU A 63 10.94 -7.38 -0.34
C LEU A 63 11.20 -8.82 0.15
N GLN A 64 10.16 -9.54 0.55
CA GLN A 64 10.31 -10.95 0.93
C GLN A 64 10.76 -11.81 -0.27
N GLN A 65 10.19 -11.58 -1.44
CA GLN A 65 10.58 -12.27 -2.67
C GLN A 65 12.03 -11.96 -3.07
N SER A 66 12.47 -10.71 -2.92
CA SER A 66 13.86 -10.33 -3.22
C SER A 66 14.85 -10.94 -2.22
N ILE A 67 14.49 -11.01 -0.93
CA ILE A 67 15.28 -11.73 0.09
C ILE A 67 15.37 -13.22 -0.26
N GLN A 68 14.26 -13.87 -0.64
CA GLN A 68 14.26 -15.28 -1.05
C GLN A 68 15.14 -15.52 -2.29
N THR A 69 15.06 -14.64 -3.28
CA THR A 69 15.88 -14.71 -4.48
C THR A 69 17.37 -14.51 -4.16
N ALA A 70 17.70 -13.58 -3.26
CA ALA A 70 19.06 -13.37 -2.79
C ALA A 70 19.60 -14.57 -2.00
N THR A 71 18.77 -15.21 -1.19
CA THR A 71 19.15 -16.46 -0.50
C THR A 71 19.42 -17.61 -1.47
N ALA A 72 18.65 -17.72 -2.55
CA ALA A 72 18.85 -18.77 -3.55
C ALA A 72 20.15 -18.57 -4.36
N LYS A 73 20.62 -17.32 -4.48
CA LYS A 73 21.86 -16.96 -5.18
C LYS A 73 23.10 -16.95 -4.28
N ASN A 74 22.97 -17.26 -2.98
CA ASN A 74 24.04 -17.20 -1.97
C ASN A 74 24.70 -15.81 -1.80
N ASP A 75 23.99 -14.72 -2.15
CA ASP A 75 24.48 -13.35 -1.92
C ASP A 75 24.15 -12.88 -0.50
N ILE A 76 25.06 -13.15 0.43
CA ILE A 76 24.87 -12.93 1.88
C ILE A 76 24.80 -11.43 2.23
N THR A 77 25.59 -10.58 1.56
CA THR A 77 25.62 -9.13 1.79
C THR A 77 24.33 -8.44 1.36
N LEU A 78 23.77 -8.83 0.22
CA LEU A 78 22.52 -8.28 -0.29
C LEU A 78 21.34 -8.70 0.62
N LYS A 79 21.36 -9.95 1.09
CA LYS A 79 20.37 -10.45 2.07
C LYS A 79 20.37 -9.61 3.36
N THR A 80 21.54 -9.33 3.95
CA THR A 80 21.61 -8.57 5.22
C THR A 80 21.08 -7.15 5.04
N HIS A 81 21.45 -6.46 3.96
CA HIS A 81 20.94 -5.12 3.66
C HIS A 81 19.43 -5.10 3.43
N LEU A 82 18.88 -6.07 2.70
CA LEU A 82 17.43 -6.16 2.51
C LEU A 82 16.68 -6.48 3.80
N GLN A 83 17.28 -7.29 4.69
CA GLN A 83 16.70 -7.61 5.99
C GLN A 83 16.68 -6.38 6.91
N ASP A 84 17.73 -5.56 6.90
CA ASP A 84 17.80 -4.31 7.66
C ASP A 84 16.75 -3.31 7.17
N ILE A 85 16.60 -3.17 5.84
CA ILE A 85 15.55 -2.34 5.24
C ILE A 85 14.17 -2.84 5.66
N PHE A 86 13.95 -4.16 5.69
CA PHE A 86 12.68 -4.74 6.13
C PHE A 86 12.37 -4.44 7.61
N ASN A 87 13.37 -4.47 8.48
CA ASN A 87 13.21 -4.19 9.91
C ASN A 87 12.92 -2.71 10.22
N HIS A 88 13.29 -1.79 9.32
CA HIS A 88 13.11 -0.34 9.48
C HIS A 88 11.84 0.23 8.78
N LEU A 89 10.97 -0.63 8.24
CA LEU A 89 9.80 -0.28 7.39
C LEU A 89 8.45 -0.32 8.12
#